data_AF-A0A946SNW8-F1
#
_entry.id   AF-A0A946SNW8-F1
#
_cell.length_a   1.000
_cell.length_b   1.000
_cell.length_c   1.000
_cell.angle_alpha   90.00
_cell.angle_beta   90.00
_cell.angle_gamma   90.00
#
_symmetry.space_group_name_H-M   'P 1'
#
loop_
_entity.id
_entity.type
_entity.pdbx_description
1 polymer ?
#
loop_
_entity_poly.entity_id
_entity_poly.type
_entity_poly.pdbx_seq_one_letter_code
_entity_poly.pdbx_strand_id
1 'polypeptide(L)'
;MRACSGTPRKSRTDLAPLVVCLSIAAWLAGTARAGTPSFAITAPADPAVTTTLSTVAVTFSGTATSSPAIRWQSWGVQEDSTGSIIAESLFTGSSFSTTLVLDADAAGVGYTLLVGGVNADAYDVVSLAITVTDTLTCGPTEYECQAQEVADEAISDADVLMADALVAILVLLTDPFDQADVDAAYALVIAMETDLDAVIDQLEIDIEAIRDEASGGEAARVRAIFTAGRNTINTAFADWESSTNATIAAAEATL
;
A
#
# COMPACT_ATOMS: atom_id res chain seq x y z
N MET A 1 -24.25 -2.03 38.81
CA MET A 1 -25.62 -2.40 38.39
C MET A 1 -25.76 -2.08 36.91
N ARG A 2 -26.23 -3.08 36.13
CA ARG A 2 -26.92 -3.07 34.80
C ARG A 2 -26.68 -1.86 33.88
N ALA A 3 -26.12 -1.96 32.67
CA ALA A 3 -26.33 -2.85 31.51
C ALA A 3 -27.65 -2.64 30.74
N CYS A 4 -27.49 -2.68 29.39
CA CYS A 4 -28.47 -2.92 28.31
C CYS A 4 -29.23 -1.69 27.82
N SER A 5 -29.49 -1.48 26.51
CA SER A 5 -29.42 -2.30 25.29
C SER A 5 -29.70 -1.34 24.10
N GLY A 6 -29.44 -1.63 22.84
CA GLY A 6 -29.17 -2.91 22.21
C GLY A 6 -28.84 -2.76 20.73
N THR A 7 -28.27 -3.82 20.19
CA THR A 7 -28.13 -4.12 18.77
C THR A 7 -29.48 -4.23 18.06
N PRO A 8 -29.52 -3.92 16.77
CA PRO A 8 -30.24 -4.74 15.80
C PRO A 8 -29.26 -5.65 15.05
N ARG A 9 -29.64 -6.92 14.99
CA ARG A 9 -29.08 -7.98 14.14
C ARG A 9 -29.89 -7.99 12.84
N LYS A 10 -29.26 -7.79 11.66
CA LYS A 10 -29.73 -8.09 10.28
C LYS A 10 -28.69 -7.45 9.33
N SER A 11 -28.09 -8.06 8.33
CA SER A 11 -28.34 -9.32 7.62
C SER A 11 -27.01 -9.82 7.03
N ARG A 12 -26.75 -11.13 7.11
CA ARG A 12 -25.87 -11.83 6.17
C ARG A 12 -26.53 -11.78 4.80
N THR A 13 -26.16 -10.82 3.97
CA THR A 13 -26.29 -10.73 2.51
C THR A 13 -25.92 -9.30 2.14
N ASP A 14 -25.08 -9.12 1.12
CA ASP A 14 -24.78 -7.86 0.38
C ASP A 14 -23.31 -7.43 0.28
N LEU A 15 -22.34 -8.26 0.70
CA LEU A 15 -20.92 -8.06 0.33
C LEU A 15 -20.52 -8.76 -0.98
N ALA A 16 -21.47 -9.35 -1.70
CA ALA A 16 -21.20 -10.15 -2.90
C ALA A 16 -21.31 -9.43 -4.27
N PRO A 17 -21.86 -8.19 -4.45
CA PRO A 17 -21.89 -7.58 -5.78
C PRO A 17 -20.78 -6.56 -6.08
N LEU A 18 -20.02 -6.08 -5.08
CA LEU A 18 -19.09 -4.95 -5.29
C LEU A 18 -17.72 -5.36 -5.85
N VAL A 19 -17.09 -6.40 -5.28
CA VAL A 19 -15.80 -6.96 -5.76
C VAL A 19 -15.90 -7.53 -7.20
N VAL A 20 -17.13 -7.76 -7.67
CA VAL A 20 -17.45 -8.37 -8.97
C VAL A 20 -17.53 -7.35 -10.11
N CYS A 21 -17.67 -6.05 -9.84
CA CYS A 21 -17.93 -5.06 -10.91
C CYS A 21 -16.70 -4.70 -11.77
N LEU A 22 -15.49 -4.65 -11.21
CA LEU A 22 -14.26 -4.30 -11.95
C LEU A 22 -13.54 -5.52 -12.54
N SER A 23 -13.60 -6.67 -11.87
CA SER A 23 -12.99 -7.92 -12.33
C SER A 23 -13.68 -8.52 -13.58
N ILE A 24 -14.95 -8.20 -13.85
CA ILE A 24 -15.65 -8.57 -15.09
C ILE A 24 -15.29 -7.64 -16.26
N ALA A 25 -15.02 -6.37 -16.00
CA ALA A 25 -14.72 -5.39 -17.03
C ALA A 25 -13.29 -5.57 -17.61
N ALA A 26 -12.34 -5.97 -16.76
CA ALA A 26 -10.97 -6.30 -17.18
C ALA A 26 -10.85 -7.61 -17.98
N TRP A 27 -11.74 -8.59 -17.74
CA TRP A 27 -11.69 -9.90 -18.43
C TRP A 27 -12.26 -9.91 -19.85
N LEU A 28 -13.03 -8.89 -20.25
CA LEU A 28 -13.81 -8.97 -21.48
C LEU A 28 -13.16 -8.33 -22.70
N ALA A 29 -12.02 -7.61 -22.56
CA ALA A 29 -11.34 -6.86 -23.62
C ALA A 29 -11.46 -7.48 -25.03
N GLY A 30 -12.48 -7.06 -25.79
CA GLY A 30 -12.89 -7.74 -27.01
C GLY A 30 -13.80 -6.90 -27.89
N THR A 31 -13.19 -6.08 -28.75
CA THR A 31 -13.75 -5.39 -29.93
C THR A 31 -14.98 -4.47 -29.70
N ALA A 32 -14.74 -3.15 -29.75
CA ALA A 32 -15.79 -2.13 -29.76
C ALA A 32 -16.78 -2.35 -30.92
N ARG A 33 -18.08 -2.33 -30.60
CA ARG A 33 -19.19 -2.40 -31.56
C ARG A 33 -19.90 -1.05 -31.60
N ALA A 34 -20.67 -0.80 -32.66
CA ALA A 34 -21.54 0.38 -32.68
C ALA A 34 -22.50 0.34 -31.47
N GLY A 35 -22.47 1.38 -30.63
CA GLY A 35 -23.24 1.45 -29.38
C GLY A 35 -22.41 1.19 -28.11
N THR A 36 -21.11 0.91 -28.19
CA THR A 36 -20.24 0.80 -27.00
C THR A 36 -20.23 2.11 -26.18
N PRO A 37 -20.35 2.05 -24.84
CA PRO A 37 -20.09 3.21 -23.96
C PRO A 37 -18.72 3.82 -24.26
N SER A 38 -18.59 5.13 -24.09
CA SER A 38 -17.33 5.84 -24.25
C SER A 38 -17.02 6.60 -22.98
N PHE A 39 -15.81 6.37 -22.45
CA PHE A 39 -15.28 7.04 -21.27
C PHE A 39 -14.07 7.88 -21.65
N ALA A 40 -13.89 9.00 -20.96
CA ALA A 40 -12.70 9.83 -21.07
C ALA A 40 -12.25 10.30 -19.70
N ILE A 41 -10.98 10.08 -19.36
CA ILE A 41 -10.35 10.60 -18.14
C ILE A 41 -9.90 12.03 -18.42
N THR A 42 -10.30 12.97 -17.58
CA THR A 42 -10.05 14.41 -17.74
C THR A 42 -9.11 14.98 -16.68
N ALA A 43 -8.91 14.27 -15.56
CA ALA A 43 -7.89 14.61 -14.57
C ALA A 43 -7.36 13.34 -13.86
N PRO A 44 -6.10 13.34 -13.42
CA PRO A 44 -5.11 14.41 -13.62
C PRO A 44 -4.67 14.51 -15.10
N ALA A 45 -4.33 15.74 -15.54
CA ALA A 45 -3.86 15.97 -16.91
C ALA A 45 -2.38 15.60 -17.09
N ASP A 46 -1.61 15.71 -16.00
CA ASP A 46 -0.24 15.23 -15.92
C ASP A 46 -0.22 13.87 -15.23
N PRO A 47 0.21 12.80 -15.91
CA PRO A 47 0.39 11.50 -15.28
C PRO A 47 1.61 11.44 -14.35
N ALA A 48 2.49 12.44 -14.34
CA ALA A 48 3.58 12.55 -13.37
C ALA A 48 3.23 13.61 -12.32
N VAL A 49 2.94 13.16 -11.10
CA VAL A 49 2.64 14.05 -9.97
C VAL A 49 3.87 14.10 -9.08
N THR A 50 4.45 15.29 -8.92
CA THR A 50 5.57 15.50 -7.99
C THR A 50 5.11 16.26 -6.75
N THR A 51 5.60 15.86 -5.59
CA THR A 51 5.33 16.52 -4.30
C THR A 51 6.63 16.66 -3.50
N THR A 52 6.60 17.36 -2.37
CA THR A 52 7.72 17.44 -1.40
C THR A 52 7.31 16.88 -0.05
N LEU A 53 6.31 15.99 -0.07
CA LEU A 53 5.64 15.40 1.08
C LEU A 53 5.41 13.93 0.74
N SER A 54 5.45 13.06 1.74
CA SER A 54 5.18 11.61 1.59
C SER A 54 3.76 11.27 1.11
N THR A 55 2.87 12.26 0.99
CA THR A 55 1.53 12.09 0.39
C THR A 55 1.14 13.31 -0.44
N VAL A 56 0.24 13.11 -1.40
CA VAL A 56 -0.33 14.20 -2.20
C VAL A 56 -1.80 13.96 -2.53
N ALA A 57 -2.59 15.03 -2.51
CA ALA A 57 -3.98 14.99 -2.93
C ALA A 57 -4.08 15.07 -4.46
N VAL A 58 -4.53 13.99 -5.10
CA VAL A 58 -4.74 13.91 -6.55
C VAL A 58 -6.24 13.91 -6.86
N THR A 59 -6.65 14.80 -7.76
CA THR A 59 -8.04 14.85 -8.22
C THR A 59 -8.21 14.07 -9.52
N PHE A 60 -9.05 13.05 -9.45
CA PHE A 60 -9.47 12.21 -10.55
C PHE A 60 -10.81 12.68 -11.09
N SER A 61 -10.91 12.83 -12.40
CA SER A 61 -12.20 13.13 -13.03
C SER A 61 -12.30 12.45 -14.38
N GLY A 62 -13.54 12.20 -14.79
CA GLY A 62 -13.82 11.65 -16.10
C GLY A 62 -15.25 11.84 -16.51
N THR A 63 -15.52 11.55 -17.78
CA THR A 63 -16.82 11.67 -18.42
C THR A 63 -17.23 10.35 -19.05
N ALA A 64 -18.55 10.16 -19.19
CA ALA A 64 -19.16 8.97 -19.76
C ALA A 64 -20.27 9.37 -20.74
N THR A 65 -20.28 8.75 -21.91
CA THR A 65 -21.34 8.91 -22.91
C THR A 65 -21.71 7.56 -23.50
N SER A 66 -22.99 7.33 -23.77
CA SER A 66 -23.43 6.09 -24.42
C SER A 66 -24.81 6.22 -25.04
N SER A 67 -25.02 5.48 -26.12
CA SER A 67 -26.33 5.23 -26.72
C SER A 67 -26.34 3.80 -27.25
N PRO A 68 -27.06 2.85 -26.61
CA PRO A 68 -28.04 3.03 -25.52
C PRO A 68 -27.45 3.45 -24.17
N ALA A 69 -28.31 3.92 -23.26
CA ALA A 69 -27.88 4.41 -21.94
C ALA A 69 -27.12 3.36 -21.12
N ILE A 70 -26.11 3.83 -20.38
CA ILE A 70 -25.28 3.02 -19.49
C ILE A 70 -26.13 2.48 -18.34
N ARG A 71 -25.99 1.18 -18.05
CA ARG A 71 -26.69 0.49 -16.96
C ARG A 71 -25.90 0.55 -15.65
N TRP A 72 -24.59 0.33 -15.75
CA TRP A 72 -23.65 0.35 -14.63
C TRP A 72 -22.35 1.00 -15.06
N GLN A 73 -21.79 1.87 -14.22
CA GLN A 73 -20.48 2.50 -14.43
C GLN A 73 -19.80 2.77 -13.09
N SER A 74 -18.48 2.65 -13.09
CA SER A 74 -17.63 2.80 -11.91
C SER A 74 -16.28 3.41 -12.27
N TRP A 75 -15.62 3.93 -11.24
CA TRP A 75 -14.20 4.18 -11.26
C TRP A 75 -13.53 3.42 -10.10
N GLY A 76 -12.25 3.09 -10.27
CA GLY A 76 -11.40 2.54 -9.23
C GLY A 76 -9.97 3.00 -9.42
N VAL A 77 -9.23 3.17 -8.32
CA VAL A 77 -7.79 3.42 -8.35
C VAL A 77 -7.08 2.20 -7.78
N GLN A 78 -6.17 1.65 -8.57
CA GLN A 78 -5.33 0.52 -8.23
C GLN A 78 -3.93 1.02 -7.91
N GLU A 79 -3.31 0.48 -6.86
CA GLU A 79 -1.87 0.63 -6.65
C GLU A 79 -1.13 -0.46 -7.43
N ASP A 80 -0.14 -0.08 -8.23
CA ASP A 80 0.47 -0.98 -9.21
C ASP A 80 1.38 -2.04 -8.55
N SER A 81 2.05 -1.69 -7.44
CA SER A 81 2.96 -2.57 -6.69
C SER A 81 2.22 -3.74 -6.04
N THR A 82 1.09 -3.46 -5.39
CA THR A 82 0.29 -4.44 -4.65
C THR A 82 -0.81 -5.05 -5.51
N GLY A 83 -1.16 -4.40 -6.62
CA GLY A 83 -2.32 -4.74 -7.45
C GLY A 83 -3.66 -4.50 -6.76
N SER A 84 -3.69 -3.84 -5.60
CA SER A 84 -4.90 -3.65 -4.80
C SER A 84 -5.70 -2.42 -5.23
N ILE A 85 -7.03 -2.51 -5.18
CA ILE A 85 -7.92 -1.34 -5.35
C ILE A 85 -7.96 -0.56 -4.04
N ILE A 86 -7.38 0.64 -4.02
CA ILE A 86 -7.30 1.50 -2.84
C ILE A 86 -8.55 2.37 -2.65
N ALA A 87 -9.28 2.63 -3.74
CA ALA A 87 -10.56 3.33 -3.72
C ALA A 87 -11.39 2.98 -4.95
N GLU A 88 -12.72 2.86 -4.79
CA GLU A 88 -13.65 2.67 -5.90
C GLU A 88 -15.03 3.26 -5.60
N SER A 89 -15.78 3.59 -6.65
CA SER A 89 -17.17 3.98 -6.50
C SER A 89 -17.99 3.80 -7.78
N LEU A 90 -19.29 3.59 -7.60
CA LEU A 90 -20.28 3.74 -8.66
C LEU A 90 -20.60 5.23 -8.83
N PHE A 91 -20.72 5.70 -10.08
CA PHE A 91 -21.16 7.06 -10.35
C PHE A 91 -22.37 7.07 -11.28
N THR A 92 -23.24 8.06 -11.10
CA THR A 92 -24.45 8.23 -11.92
C THR A 92 -24.35 9.52 -12.73
N GLY A 93 -24.95 9.54 -13.92
CA GLY A 93 -24.84 10.68 -14.84
C GLY A 93 -23.68 10.57 -15.81
N SER A 94 -23.25 11.70 -16.38
CA SER A 94 -22.26 11.75 -17.47
C SER A 94 -20.82 12.06 -17.01
N SER A 95 -20.56 12.15 -15.70
CA SER A 95 -19.24 12.50 -15.17
C SER A 95 -19.05 12.12 -13.72
N PHE A 96 -17.79 12.00 -13.29
CA PHE A 96 -17.38 11.93 -11.88
C PHE A 96 -16.21 12.87 -11.60
N SER A 97 -16.04 13.24 -10.34
CA SER A 97 -14.85 13.93 -9.82
C SER A 97 -14.63 13.51 -8.38
N THR A 98 -13.43 13.09 -8.04
CA THR A 98 -13.04 12.65 -6.69
C THR A 98 -11.60 13.07 -6.40
N THR A 99 -11.28 13.33 -5.13
CA THR A 99 -9.92 13.63 -4.70
C THR A 99 -9.48 12.54 -3.73
N LEU A 100 -8.34 11.93 -4.00
CA LEU A 100 -7.73 10.91 -3.15
C LEU A 100 -6.38 11.42 -2.65
N VAL A 101 -6.04 11.07 -1.42
CA VAL A 101 -4.67 11.23 -0.91
C VAL A 101 -3.92 9.96 -1.28
N LEU A 102 -2.86 10.12 -2.06
CA LEU A 102 -1.99 9.04 -2.53
C LEU A 102 -0.63 9.18 -1.86
N ASP A 103 0.03 8.06 -1.64
CA ASP A 103 1.38 8.02 -1.12
C ASP A 103 2.39 8.42 -2.21
N ALA A 104 3.52 8.95 -1.78
CA ALA A 104 4.61 9.40 -2.62
C ALA A 104 5.92 8.87 -2.06
N ASP A 105 6.79 8.43 -2.97
CA ASP A 105 8.14 7.97 -2.66
C ASP A 105 9.12 8.53 -3.69
N ALA A 106 10.40 8.64 -3.32
CA ALA A 106 11.48 9.07 -4.19
C ALA A 106 11.64 8.17 -5.42
N ALA A 107 11.42 6.85 -5.28
CA ALA A 107 11.40 5.92 -6.41
C ALA A 107 10.17 6.09 -7.33
N GLY A 108 9.11 6.72 -6.80
CA GLY A 108 7.82 6.90 -7.46
C GLY A 108 6.86 5.74 -7.21
N VAL A 109 5.66 6.06 -6.71
CA VAL A 109 4.58 5.08 -6.51
C VAL A 109 3.64 5.11 -7.71
N GLY A 110 3.39 3.94 -8.30
CA GLY A 110 2.50 3.78 -9.46
C GLY A 110 1.04 3.54 -9.06
N TYR A 111 0.14 4.30 -9.66
CA TYR A 111 -1.31 4.12 -9.52
C TYR A 111 -2.01 4.10 -10.87
N THR A 112 -2.95 3.19 -11.04
CA THR A 112 -3.79 3.11 -12.24
C THR A 112 -5.23 3.48 -11.91
N LEU A 113 -5.72 4.60 -12.47
CA LEU A 113 -7.16 4.89 -12.51
C LEU A 113 -7.81 4.03 -13.59
N LEU A 114 -8.84 3.30 -13.22
CA LEU A 114 -9.71 2.51 -14.09
C LEU A 114 -11.09 3.19 -14.11
N VAL A 115 -11.62 3.47 -15.29
CA VAL A 115 -12.98 3.98 -15.47
C VAL A 115 -13.68 3.13 -16.50
N GLY A 116 -14.87 2.61 -16.17
CA GLY A 116 -15.58 1.77 -17.10
C GLY A 116 -17.04 1.60 -16.77
N GLY A 117 -17.71 0.87 -17.65
CA GLY A 117 -19.13 0.57 -17.50
C GLY A 117 -19.68 -0.18 -18.69
N VAL A 118 -20.98 -0.46 -18.60
CA VAL A 118 -21.67 -1.38 -19.50
C VAL A 118 -23.07 -0.86 -19.78
N ASN A 119 -23.50 -1.00 -21.04
CA ASN A 119 -24.86 -0.74 -21.46
C ASN A 119 -25.54 -2.04 -21.93
N ALA A 120 -26.64 -1.93 -22.68
CA ALA A 120 -27.38 -3.10 -23.16
C ALA A 120 -26.60 -3.95 -24.19
N ASP A 121 -25.65 -3.34 -24.90
CA ASP A 121 -25.07 -3.90 -26.11
C ASP A 121 -23.59 -4.23 -25.96
N ALA A 122 -22.86 -3.50 -25.11
CA ALA A 122 -21.41 -3.63 -24.91
C ALA A 122 -20.94 -2.98 -23.60
N TYR A 123 -19.65 -3.14 -23.31
CA TYR A 123 -18.94 -2.53 -22.19
C TYR A 123 -17.67 -1.84 -22.71
N ASP A 124 -17.13 -0.90 -21.92
CA ASP A 124 -15.85 -0.24 -22.20
C ASP A 124 -15.13 0.07 -20.89
N VAL A 125 -13.80 0.11 -20.96
CA VAL A 125 -12.91 0.48 -19.85
C VAL A 125 -11.75 1.27 -20.41
N VAL A 126 -11.48 2.42 -19.80
CA VAL A 126 -10.29 3.22 -20.04
C VAL A 126 -9.46 3.29 -18.78
N SER A 127 -8.15 3.45 -18.94
CA SER A 127 -7.23 3.58 -17.83
C SER A 127 -6.29 4.77 -18.00
N LEU A 128 -5.80 5.28 -16.88
CA LEU A 128 -4.72 6.26 -16.81
C LEU A 128 -3.76 5.81 -15.71
N ALA A 129 -2.52 5.53 -16.09
CA ALA A 129 -1.43 5.34 -15.15
C ALA A 129 -0.90 6.71 -14.69
N ILE A 130 -0.65 6.82 -13.40
CA ILE A 130 -0.06 7.98 -12.74
C ILE A 130 1.09 7.50 -11.88
N THR A 131 2.18 8.24 -11.88
CA THR A 131 3.28 8.05 -10.94
C THR A 131 3.32 9.24 -10.01
N VAL A 132 3.34 8.97 -8.71
CA VAL A 132 3.48 9.98 -7.67
C VAL A 132 4.90 9.88 -7.11
N THR A 133 5.68 10.94 -7.30
CA THR A 133 7.08 11.00 -6.86
C THR A 133 7.25 12.05 -5.78
N ASP A 134 7.86 11.66 -4.66
CA ASP A 134 8.39 12.63 -3.71
C ASP A 134 9.71 13.20 -4.28
N THR A 135 9.76 14.52 -4.36
CA THR A 135 10.91 15.30 -4.83
C THR A 135 11.54 16.10 -3.71
N LEU A 136 11.14 15.85 -2.45
CA LEU A 136 11.97 16.20 -1.33
C LEU A 136 13.30 15.46 -1.52
N THR A 137 14.29 16.16 -2.07
CA THR A 137 15.68 15.75 -2.02
C THR A 137 16.33 16.68 -1.03
N CYS A 138 16.83 16.15 0.07
CA CYS A 138 17.64 16.94 0.98
C CYS A 138 18.79 17.60 0.22
N GLY A 139 18.97 18.91 0.43
CA GLY A 139 20.08 19.65 -0.14
C GLY A 139 21.43 19.03 0.29
N PRO A 140 22.52 19.25 -0.46
CA PRO A 140 23.82 18.59 -0.20
C PRO A 140 24.45 18.97 1.14
N THR A 141 23.91 19.96 1.85
CA THR A 141 24.36 20.40 3.17
C THR A 141 23.25 20.28 4.23
N GLU A 142 22.12 19.66 3.90
CA GLU A 142 20.99 19.46 4.82
C GLU A 142 21.14 18.08 5.49
N TYR A 143 22.21 17.91 6.26
CA TYR A 143 22.62 16.61 6.79
C TYR A 143 21.58 15.97 7.72
N GLU A 144 20.83 16.76 8.49
CA GLU A 144 19.72 16.25 9.31
C GLU A 144 18.57 15.71 8.46
N CYS A 145 18.30 16.33 7.31
CA CYS A 145 17.29 15.84 6.36
C CYS A 145 17.78 14.53 5.73
N GLN A 146 19.01 14.50 5.22
CA GLN A 146 19.58 13.29 4.60
C GLN A 146 19.60 12.11 5.58
N ALA A 147 19.95 12.38 6.84
CA ALA A 147 19.93 11.38 7.90
C ALA A 147 18.51 10.88 8.20
N GLN A 148 17.49 11.74 8.08
CA GLN A 148 16.10 11.33 8.25
C GLN A 148 15.63 10.45 7.09
N GLU A 149 15.97 10.79 5.83
CA GLU A 149 15.66 9.95 4.66
C GLU A 149 16.23 8.54 4.81
N VAL A 150 17.52 8.42 5.16
CA VAL A 150 18.17 7.12 5.40
C VAL A 150 17.52 6.36 6.55
N ALA A 151 17.12 7.04 7.62
CA ALA A 151 16.44 6.40 8.75
C ALA A 151 15.03 5.91 8.37
N ASP A 152 14.28 6.70 7.61
CA ASP A 152 12.92 6.34 7.16
C ASP A 152 12.97 5.17 6.17
N GLU A 153 13.95 5.14 5.25
CA GLU A 153 14.20 4.02 4.35
C GLU A 153 14.51 2.73 5.12
N ALA A 154 15.42 2.79 6.09
CA ALA A 154 15.76 1.62 6.92
C ALA A 154 14.56 1.11 7.75
N ILE A 155 13.70 2.00 8.24
CA ILE A 155 12.46 1.61 8.94
C ILE A 155 11.51 0.91 7.96
N SER A 156 11.34 1.46 6.75
CA SER A 156 10.50 0.85 5.72
C SER A 156 11.01 -0.54 5.32
N ASP A 157 12.31 -0.70 5.10
CA ASP A 157 12.93 -1.99 4.77
C ASP A 157 12.70 -3.03 5.89
N ALA A 158 12.84 -2.62 7.15
CA ALA A 158 12.55 -3.47 8.30
C ALA A 158 11.08 -3.92 8.32
N ASP A 159 10.13 -3.01 8.08
CA ASP A 159 8.70 -3.32 8.03
C ASP A 159 8.36 -4.30 6.90
N VAL A 160 8.97 -4.13 5.72
CA VAL A 160 8.80 -5.05 4.58
C VAL A 160 9.34 -6.44 4.91
N LEU A 161 10.54 -6.54 5.47
CA LEU A 161 11.13 -7.83 5.87
C LEU A 161 10.24 -8.57 6.88
N MET A 162 9.76 -7.86 7.92
CA MET A 162 8.86 -8.43 8.91
C MET A 162 7.52 -8.88 8.31
N ALA A 163 6.97 -8.12 7.36
CA ALA A 163 5.73 -8.48 6.67
C ALA A 163 5.92 -9.74 5.81
N ASP A 164 7.00 -9.82 5.04
CA ASP A 164 7.31 -10.96 4.18
C ASP A 164 7.53 -12.25 4.99
N ALA A 165 8.26 -12.16 6.11
CA ALA A 165 8.45 -13.30 6.99
C ALA A 165 7.13 -13.74 7.66
N LEU A 166 6.26 -12.81 8.05
CA LEU A 166 4.95 -13.15 8.59
C LEU A 166 4.12 -13.91 7.55
N VAL A 167 4.13 -13.47 6.29
CA VAL A 167 3.44 -14.18 5.21
C VAL A 167 4.01 -15.59 5.05
N ALA A 168 5.32 -15.75 5.03
CA ALA A 168 5.97 -17.06 4.93
C ALA A 168 5.58 -17.99 6.10
N ILE A 169 5.55 -17.46 7.33
CA ILE A 169 5.10 -18.19 8.53
C ILE A 169 3.64 -18.62 8.40
N LEU A 170 2.74 -17.73 7.98
CA LEU A 170 1.33 -18.06 7.81
C LEU A 170 1.10 -19.12 6.71
N VAL A 171 1.92 -19.12 5.65
CA VAL A 171 1.89 -20.16 4.61
C VAL A 171 2.29 -21.52 5.18
N LEU A 172 3.33 -21.59 6.01
CA LEU A 172 3.73 -22.84 6.69
C LEU A 172 2.61 -23.37 7.60
N LEU A 173 1.92 -22.48 8.30
CA LEU A 173 0.85 -22.84 9.25
C LEU A 173 -0.53 -22.97 8.61
N THR A 174 -0.62 -23.03 7.28
CA THR A 174 -1.89 -23.23 6.57
C THR A 174 -2.20 -24.72 6.46
N ASP A 175 -3.39 -25.12 6.89
CA ASP A 175 -3.81 -26.53 6.84
C ASP A 175 -3.70 -27.15 5.43
N PRO A 176 -3.19 -28.38 5.32
CA PRO A 176 -2.63 -29.20 6.39
C PRO A 176 -1.17 -28.82 6.72
N PHE A 177 -0.85 -28.68 8.01
CA PHE A 177 0.52 -28.51 8.49
C PHE A 177 0.85 -29.53 9.58
N ASP A 178 2.13 -29.73 9.88
CA ASP A 178 2.62 -30.60 10.95
C ASP A 178 3.68 -29.93 11.84
N GLN A 179 4.29 -30.69 12.77
CA GLN A 179 5.28 -30.14 13.69
C GLN A 179 6.52 -29.59 12.98
N ALA A 180 6.92 -30.14 11.83
CA ALA A 180 8.08 -29.65 11.08
C ALA A 180 7.80 -28.25 10.49
N ASP A 181 6.56 -27.96 10.10
CA ASP A 181 6.16 -26.63 9.64
C ASP A 181 6.17 -25.61 10.78
N VAL A 182 5.75 -26.02 11.99
CA VAL A 182 5.85 -25.20 13.22
C VAL A 182 7.31 -24.89 13.55
N ASP A 183 8.19 -25.90 13.51
CA ASP A 183 9.63 -25.71 13.77
C ASP A 183 10.26 -24.77 12.71
N ALA A 184 9.85 -24.89 11.44
CA ALA A 184 10.28 -23.99 10.37
C ALA A 184 9.78 -22.55 10.57
N ALA A 185 8.56 -22.37 11.08
CA ALA A 185 8.02 -21.05 11.39
C ALA A 185 8.82 -20.35 12.51
N TYR A 186 9.17 -21.05 13.59
CA TYR A 186 10.05 -20.47 14.63
C TYR A 186 11.46 -20.17 14.10
N ALA A 187 11.98 -21.00 13.19
CA ALA A 187 13.27 -20.72 12.57
C ALA A 187 13.26 -19.42 11.75
N LEU A 188 12.14 -19.07 11.11
CA LEU A 188 11.99 -17.79 10.41
C LEU A 188 11.97 -16.59 11.38
N VAL A 189 11.34 -16.73 12.55
CA VAL A 189 11.38 -15.69 13.59
C VAL A 189 12.82 -15.43 14.05
N ILE A 190 13.61 -16.49 14.27
CA ILE A 190 15.02 -16.38 14.66
C ILE A 190 15.87 -15.75 13.53
N ALA A 191 15.62 -16.14 12.28
CA ALA A 191 16.33 -15.57 11.14
C ALA A 191 16.07 -14.05 11.00
N MET A 192 14.83 -13.62 11.31
CA MET A 192 14.45 -12.21 11.23
C MET A 192 15.28 -11.30 12.16
N GLU A 193 15.68 -11.78 13.34
CA GLU A 193 16.58 -11.03 14.23
C GLU A 193 17.90 -10.69 13.51
N THR A 194 18.47 -11.66 12.78
CA THR A 194 19.71 -11.46 12.02
C THR A 194 19.51 -10.54 10.81
N ASP A 195 18.39 -10.66 10.11
CA ASP A 195 18.09 -9.82 8.95
C ASP A 195 17.88 -8.35 9.37
N LEU A 196 17.22 -8.11 10.50
CA LEU A 196 17.03 -6.76 11.04
C LEU A 196 18.31 -6.16 11.64
N ASP A 197 19.17 -6.96 12.26
CA ASP A 197 20.49 -6.51 12.68
C ASP A 197 21.29 -6.00 11.46
N ALA A 198 21.19 -6.66 10.30
CA ALA A 198 21.84 -6.20 9.08
C ALA A 198 21.29 -4.86 8.57
N VAL A 199 19.99 -4.61 8.69
CA VAL A 199 19.37 -3.31 8.38
C VAL A 199 19.88 -2.22 9.33
N ILE A 200 19.94 -2.51 10.63
CA ILE A 200 20.43 -1.57 11.64
C ILE A 200 21.92 -1.25 11.44
N ASP A 201 22.74 -2.24 11.11
CA ASP A 201 24.16 -2.06 10.81
C ASP A 201 24.36 -1.16 9.59
N GLN A 202 23.57 -1.37 8.53
CA GLN A 202 23.62 -0.53 7.34
C GLN A 202 23.16 0.91 7.63
N LEU A 203 22.08 1.06 8.40
CA LEU A 203 21.62 2.36 8.90
C LEU A 203 22.72 3.08 9.71
N GLU A 204 23.48 2.38 10.56
CA GLU A 204 24.61 2.99 11.27
C GLU A 204 25.67 3.49 10.29
N ILE A 205 26.08 2.68 9.32
CA ILE A 205 27.08 3.03 8.31
C ILE A 205 26.69 4.30 7.55
N ASP A 206 25.45 4.36 7.06
CA ASP A 206 24.99 5.47 6.22
C ASP A 206 24.83 6.76 7.03
N ILE A 207 24.33 6.67 8.27
CA ILE A 207 24.25 7.84 9.17
C ILE A 207 25.65 8.31 9.58
N GLU A 208 26.60 7.40 9.79
CA GLU A 208 27.98 7.79 10.12
C GLU A 208 28.66 8.51 8.95
N ALA A 209 28.40 8.09 7.71
CA ALA A 209 28.89 8.79 6.52
C ALA A 209 28.37 10.24 6.45
N ILE A 210 27.06 10.44 6.67
CA ILE A 210 26.44 11.77 6.70
C ILE A 210 26.98 12.62 7.86
N ARG A 211 27.13 12.01 9.04
CA ARG A 211 27.66 12.68 10.24
C ARG A 211 29.09 13.18 10.02
N ASP A 212 29.92 12.41 9.35
CA ASP A 212 31.34 12.73 9.14
C ASP A 212 31.53 13.93 8.20
N GLU A 213 30.52 14.24 7.38
CA GLU A 213 30.46 15.47 6.58
C GLU A 213 29.89 16.66 7.36
N ALA A 214 29.03 16.41 8.35
CA ALA A 214 28.46 17.42 9.22
C ALA A 214 29.48 17.96 10.25
N SER A 215 29.24 19.17 10.77
CA SER A 215 30.14 19.80 11.76
C SER A 215 29.39 20.39 12.96
N GLY A 216 30.10 20.52 14.09
CA GLY A 216 29.55 21.15 15.30
C GLY A 216 28.31 20.44 15.84
N GLY A 217 27.26 21.21 16.13
CA GLY A 217 26.02 20.68 16.73
C GLY A 217 25.16 19.83 15.79
N GLU A 218 25.43 19.88 14.48
CA GLU A 218 24.69 19.12 13.47
C GLU A 218 25.07 17.64 13.49
N ALA A 219 26.35 17.31 13.64
CA ALA A 219 26.82 15.93 13.79
C ALA A 219 26.16 15.21 15.00
N ALA A 220 25.91 15.94 16.09
CA ALA A 220 25.21 15.39 17.25
C ALA A 220 23.72 15.12 16.96
N ARG A 221 23.08 15.96 16.15
CA ARG A 221 21.67 15.80 15.74
C ARG A 221 21.52 14.64 14.76
N VAL A 222 22.41 14.51 13.77
CA VAL A 222 22.49 13.36 12.86
C VAL A 222 22.62 12.04 13.64
N ARG A 223 23.50 11.97 14.65
CA ARG A 223 23.64 10.76 15.48
C ARG A 223 22.40 10.47 16.36
N ALA A 224 21.65 11.50 16.74
CA ALA A 224 20.39 11.31 17.44
C ALA A 224 19.33 10.65 16.54
N ILE A 225 19.35 10.93 15.23
CA ILE A 225 18.46 10.31 14.24
C ILE A 225 18.75 8.81 14.14
N PHE A 226 20.01 8.37 14.04
CA PHE A 226 20.35 6.93 14.12
C PHE A 226 19.75 6.28 15.37
N THR A 227 19.91 6.92 16.53
CA THR A 227 19.39 6.37 17.79
C THR A 227 17.87 6.23 17.76
N ALA A 228 17.16 7.20 17.18
CA ALA A 228 15.72 7.16 17.03
C ALA A 228 15.27 6.07 16.02
N GLY A 229 15.92 5.97 14.86
CA GLY A 229 15.63 4.96 13.85
C GLY A 229 15.83 3.54 14.38
N ARG A 230 17.01 3.26 14.95
CA ARG A 230 17.31 1.96 15.59
C ARG A 230 16.28 1.59 16.68
N ASN A 231 15.91 2.54 17.54
CA ASN A 231 14.93 2.27 18.59
C ASN A 231 13.53 1.97 18.02
N THR A 232 13.18 2.60 16.90
CA THR A 232 11.91 2.36 16.20
C THR A 232 11.88 0.94 15.63
N ILE A 233 12.93 0.55 14.89
CA ILE A 233 13.08 -0.81 14.34
C ILE A 233 13.03 -1.86 15.46
N ASN A 234 13.81 -1.68 16.52
CA ASN A 234 13.83 -2.63 17.64
C ASN A 234 12.48 -2.76 18.37
N THR A 235 11.73 -1.66 18.47
CA THR A 235 10.40 -1.69 19.10
C THR A 235 9.41 -2.42 18.20
N ALA A 236 9.41 -2.11 16.90
CA ALA A 236 8.54 -2.79 15.92
C ALA A 236 8.85 -4.29 15.86
N PHE A 237 10.12 -4.68 15.88
CA PHE A 237 10.52 -6.08 15.92
C PHE A 237 10.05 -6.79 17.18
N ALA A 238 10.23 -6.19 18.36
CA ALA A 238 9.78 -6.82 19.61
C ALA A 238 8.26 -7.06 19.63
N ASP A 239 7.48 -6.12 19.09
CA ASP A 239 6.03 -6.25 18.96
C ASP A 239 5.66 -7.34 17.93
N TRP A 240 6.32 -7.34 16.77
CA TRP A 240 6.14 -8.34 15.72
C TRP A 240 6.49 -9.75 16.20
N GLU A 241 7.65 -9.92 16.85
CA GLU A 241 8.14 -11.19 17.39
C GLU A 241 7.15 -11.75 18.41
N SER A 242 6.70 -10.91 19.36
CA SER A 242 5.75 -11.32 20.38
C SER A 242 4.43 -11.81 19.79
N SER A 243 3.87 -11.06 18.84
CA SER A 243 2.62 -11.41 18.16
C SER A 243 2.75 -12.66 17.29
N THR A 244 3.87 -12.78 16.57
CA THR A 244 4.12 -13.91 15.67
C THR A 244 4.34 -15.20 16.46
N ASN A 245 5.14 -15.17 17.53
CA ASN A 245 5.31 -16.31 18.44
C ASN A 245 3.98 -16.76 19.06
N ALA A 246 3.11 -15.83 19.45
CA ALA A 246 1.77 -16.17 19.95
C ALA A 246 0.90 -16.86 18.88
N THR A 247 1.06 -16.46 17.62
CA THR A 247 0.35 -17.05 16.48
C THR A 247 0.84 -18.48 16.20
N ILE A 248 2.16 -18.69 16.17
CA ILE A 248 2.75 -20.02 15.98
C ILE A 248 2.32 -20.97 17.11
N ALA A 249 2.41 -20.52 18.38
CA ALA A 249 1.98 -21.32 19.53
C ALA A 249 0.48 -21.68 19.49
N ALA A 250 -0.36 -20.79 18.96
CA ALA A 250 -1.79 -21.07 18.79
C ALA A 250 -2.03 -22.12 17.71
N ALA A 251 -1.28 -22.10 16.61
CA ALA A 251 -1.36 -23.12 15.56
C ALA A 251 -0.86 -24.48 16.07
N GLU A 252 0.29 -24.51 16.74
CA GLU A 252 0.86 -25.73 17.34
C GLU A 252 -0.13 -26.44 18.28
N ALA A 253 -0.92 -25.69 19.04
CA ALA A 253 -1.95 -26.24 19.93
C ALA A 253 -3.13 -26.94 19.22
N THR A 254 -3.22 -26.84 17.90
CA THR A 254 -4.28 -27.47 17.08
C THR A 254 -3.85 -28.77 16.40
N LEU A 255 -2.56 -29.13 16.48
CA LEU A 255 -2.02 -30.42 16.04
C LEU A 255 -2.51 -31.58 16.93
#